data_AF-A0A822ECU2-F1
#
_entry.id   AF-A0A822ECU2-F1
#
_cell.length_a   1.000
_cell.length_b   1.000
_cell.length_c   1.000
_cell.angle_alpha   90.00
_cell.angle_beta   90.00
_cell.angle_gamma   90.00
#
_symmetry.space_group_name_H-M   'P 1'
#
loop_
_entity.id
_entity.type
_entity.pdbx_description
1 polymer ?
#
loop_
_entity_poly.entity_id
_entity_poly.type
_entity_poly.pdbx_seq_one_letter_code
_entity_poly.pdbx_strand_id
1 'polypeptide(L)' 'MNISTVDHPVNSISYPRANILTKTDLFDSSSGLPSINRLVQHLQAKDRLDEQCALHLVNLAQQTLEREPNILVIQ' A
#
# COMPACT_ATOMS: atom_id res chain seq x y z
N MET A 1 16.07 33.79 -23.28
CA MET A 1 16.07 32.52 -22.52
C MET A 1 14.67 31.95 -22.60
N ASN A 2 14.47 30.90 -23.39
CA ASN A 2 13.18 30.22 -23.45
C ASN A 2 13.06 29.32 -22.22
N ILE A 3 12.21 29.72 -21.29
CA ILE A 3 11.87 28.90 -20.13
C ILE A 3 10.95 27.81 -20.66
N SER A 4 11.37 26.56 -20.61
CA SER A 4 10.53 25.41 -20.94
C SER A 4 9.27 25.46 -20.07
N THR A 5 8.10 25.56 -20.68
CA THR A 5 6.81 25.58 -19.97
C THR A 5 6.36 24.19 -19.53
N VAL A 6 7.14 23.16 -19.88
CA VAL A 6 6.85 21.75 -19.60
C VAL A 6 7.67 21.25 -18.40
N ASP A 7 8.81 21.89 -18.11
CA ASP A 7 9.68 21.49 -17.01
C ASP A 7 9.11 21.95 -15.67
N HIS A 8 9.23 21.08 -14.67
CA HIS A 8 8.78 21.41 -13.33
C HIS A 8 9.63 22.57 -12.79
N PRO A 9 9.05 23.67 -12.28
CA PRO A 9 9.82 24.82 -11.80
C PRO A 9 10.70 24.48 -10.57
N VAL A 10 10.45 23.35 -9.92
CA VAL A 10 11.20 22.86 -8.77
C VAL A 10 11.60 21.39 -8.99
N ASN A 11 12.78 21.20 -9.56
CA ASN A 11 13.33 19.86 -9.85
C ASN A 11 13.72 19.05 -8.59
N SER A 12 13.71 19.66 -7.40
CA SER A 12 14.03 18.98 -6.13
C SER A 12 12.84 18.19 -5.56
N ILE A 13 11.64 18.37 -6.09
CA ILE A 13 10.43 17.68 -5.63
C ILE A 13 10.17 16.51 -6.58
N SER A 14 10.22 15.29 -6.04
CA SER A 14 9.80 14.11 -6.79
C SER A 14 8.28 14.14 -6.97
N TYR A 15 7.84 14.02 -8.23
CA TYR A 15 6.43 13.80 -8.52
C TYR A 15 5.94 12.52 -7.82
N PRO A 16 4.74 12.54 -7.19
CA PRO A 16 4.14 11.31 -6.70
C PRO A 16 4.00 10.35 -7.89
N ARG A 17 4.62 9.17 -7.78
CA ARG A 17 4.47 8.16 -8.82
C ARG A 17 3.03 7.70 -8.74
N ALA A 18 2.27 7.79 -9.83
CA ALA A 18 0.93 7.21 -9.89
C ALA A 18 1.01 5.66 -9.97
N ASN A 19 1.87 5.05 -9.17
CA ASN A 19 2.03 3.62 -9.11
C ASN A 19 0.98 3.06 -8.14
N ILE A 20 0.03 2.32 -8.68
CA ILE A 20 -1.05 1.71 -7.90
C ILE A 20 -0.61 0.29 -7.57
N LEU A 21 -0.43 -0.02 -6.29
CA LEU A 21 -0.08 -1.37 -5.86
C LEU A 21 -1.31 -2.27 -5.95
N THR A 22 -1.23 -3.31 -6.77
CA THR A 22 -2.34 -4.22 -7.03
C THR A 22 -2.32 -5.44 -6.12
N LYS A 23 -3.40 -6.22 -6.12
CA LYS A 23 -3.50 -7.46 -5.35
C LYS A 23 -2.41 -8.47 -5.73
N THR A 24 -2.09 -8.61 -7.02
CA THR A 24 -1.04 -9.52 -7.51
C THR A 24 0.36 -9.07 -7.11
N ASP A 25 0.55 -7.78 -6.84
CA ASP A 25 1.82 -7.25 -6.38
C ASP A 25 2.02 -7.47 -4.88
N LEU A 26 0.96 -7.26 -4.09
CA LEU A 26 1.05 -7.25 -2.64
C LEU A 26 0.94 -8.64 -2.02
N PHE A 27 0.08 -9.50 -2.56
CA PHE A 27 -0.23 -10.79 -1.96
C PHE A 27 0.58 -11.90 -2.61
N ASP A 28 1.23 -12.70 -1.77
CA ASP A 28 1.92 -13.89 -2.23
C ASP A 28 0.89 -14.96 -2.64
N SER A 29 1.02 -15.50 -3.85
CA SER A 29 0.07 -16.47 -4.39
C SER A 29 0.11 -17.82 -3.67
N SER A 30 1.20 -18.14 -2.97
CA SER A 30 1.35 -19.41 -2.26
C SER A 30 0.74 -19.38 -0.86
N SER A 31 0.94 -18.29 -0.11
CA SER A 31 0.44 -18.13 1.26
C SER A 31 -0.89 -17.38 1.35
N GLY A 32 -1.25 -16.60 0.32
CA GLY A 32 -2.40 -15.71 0.36
C GLY A 32 -2.23 -14.52 1.31
N LEU A 33 -1.04 -14.32 1.88
CA LEU A 33 -0.75 -13.27 2.84
C LEU A 33 -0.09 -12.05 2.15
N PRO A 34 -0.32 -10.83 2.67
CA PRO A 34 0.31 -9.63 2.14
C PRO A 34 1.79 -9.53 2.54
N SER A 35 2.63 -9.09 1.62
CA SER A 35 4.04 -8.76 1.90
C SER A 35 4.14 -7.43 2.65
N ILE A 36 4.42 -7.50 3.95
CA ILE A 36 4.56 -6.32 4.82
C ILE A 36 5.66 -5.37 4.31
N ASN A 37 6.81 -5.91 3.91
CA ASN A 37 7.93 -5.10 3.42
C ASN A 37 7.53 -4.27 2.19
N ARG A 38 6.81 -4.87 1.25
CA ARG A 38 6.35 -4.20 0.03
C ARG A 38 5.30 -3.13 0.33
N LEU A 39 4.37 -3.43 1.25
CA LEU A 39 3.37 -2.47 1.71
C LEU A 39 4.01 -1.25 2.38
N VAL A 40 4.96 -1.46 3.29
CA VAL A 40 5.64 -0.38 4.01
C VAL A 40 6.40 0.53 3.04
N GLN A 41 7.17 -0.05 2.12
CA GLN A 41 7.91 0.72 1.12
C GLN A 41 6.96 1.57 0.25
N HIS A 42 5.83 1.00 -0.17
CA HIS A 42 4.83 1.70 -0.99
C HIS A 42 4.18 2.86 -0.24
N LEU A 43 3.78 2.64 1.01
CA LEU A 43 3.14 3.68 1.83
C LEU A 43 4.12 4.79 2.26
N GLN A 44 5.40 4.46 2.47
CA GLN A 44 6.45 5.46 2.74
C GLN A 44 6.66 6.40 1.54
N ALA A 45 6.50 5.88 0.32
CA ALA A 45 6.49 6.69 -0.90
C ALA A 45 5.22 7.55 -1.07
N LYS A 46 4.24 7.42 -0.16
CA LYS A 46 2.90 8.04 -0.21
C LYS A 46 2.06 7.60 -1.42
N ASP A 47 2.38 6.45 -1.98
CA ASP A 47 1.64 5.86 -3.08
C ASP A 47 0.38 5.15 -2.57
N ARG A 48 -0.58 4.90 -3.46
CA ARG A 48 -1.88 4.33 -3.11
C ARG A 48 -1.99 2.87 -3.53
N LEU A 49 -2.84 2.14 -2.82
CA LEU A 49 -3.26 0.79 -3.19
C LEU A 49 -4.44 0.87 -4.16
N ASP A 50 -4.57 -0.15 -4.99
CA ASP A 50 -5.83 -0.42 -5.68
C ASP A 50 -6.96 -0.66 -4.66
N GLU A 51 -8.19 -0.25 -5.00
CA GLU A 51 -9.33 -0.37 -4.10
C GLU A 51 -9.62 -1.82 -3.70
N GLN A 52 -9.59 -2.75 -4.67
CA GLN A 52 -9.83 -4.17 -4.39
C GLN A 52 -8.72 -4.76 -3.52
N CYS A 53 -7.48 -4.29 -3.71
CA CYS A 53 -6.35 -4.66 -2.88
C CYS A 53 -6.54 -4.19 -1.43
N ALA A 54 -6.96 -2.94 -1.23
CA ALA A 54 -7.21 -2.36 0.09
C ALA A 54 -8.38 -3.06 0.81
N LEU A 55 -9.50 -3.27 0.11
CA LEU A 55 -10.65 -3.99 0.64
C LEU A 55 -10.29 -5.42 1.06
N HIS A 56 -9.46 -6.12 0.27
CA HIS A 56 -9.02 -7.46 0.62
C HIS A 56 -8.20 -7.49 1.92
N LEU A 57 -7.33 -6.50 2.12
CA LEU A 57 -6.54 -6.33 3.34
C LEU A 57 -7.42 -6.13 4.58
N VAL A 58 -8.43 -5.24 4.47
CA VAL A 58 -9.39 -4.98 5.54
C VAL A 58 -10.21 -6.23 5.87
N ASN A 59 -10.68 -6.95 4.85
CA ASN A 59 -11.47 -8.18 5.06
C ASN A 59 -10.66 -9.29 5.73
N LEU A 60 -9.37 -9.43 5.39
CA LEU A 60 -8.49 -10.40 6.05
C LEU A 60 -8.26 -10.04 7.53
N ALA A 61 -8.07 -8.76 7.83
CA ALA A 61 -7.95 -8.27 9.20
C ALA A 61 -9.24 -8.54 9.99
N GLN A 62 -10.40 -8.23 9.41
CA GLN A 62 -11.70 -8.53 10.01
C GLN A 62 -11.85 -10.01 10.33
N GLN A 63 -11.59 -10.91 9.38
CA GLN A 63 -11.67 -12.36 9.59
C GLN A 63 -10.74 -12.87 10.68
N THR A 64 -9.59 -12.21 10.86
CA THR A 64 -8.62 -12.54 11.90
C THR A 64 -9.15 -12.09 13.26
N LEU A 65 -9.59 -10.84 13.37
CA LEU A 65 -10.09 -10.23 14.62
C LEU A 65 -11.42 -10.85 15.08
N GLU A 66 -12.28 -11.29 14.17
CA GLU A 66 -13.55 -11.98 14.50
C GLU A 66 -13.35 -13.28 15.27
N ARG A 67 -12.16 -13.88 15.18
CA ARG A 67 -11.81 -15.12 15.88
C ARG A 67 -11.21 -14.88 17.26
N GLU A 68 -10.92 -13.62 17.59
CA GLU A 68 -10.33 -13.26 18.87
C GLU A 68 -11.39 -13.15 19.98
N PRO A 69 -11.07 -13.54 21.23
CA PRO A 69 -11.94 -13.30 22.37
C PRO A 69 -12.04 -11.80 22.69
N ASN A 70 -13.16 -11.37 23.28
CA ASN A 70 -13.36 -9.98 23.72
C ASN A 70 -12.25 -9.44 24.64
N ILE A 71 -11.60 -10.32 25.42
CA ILE A 71 -10.43 -10.00 26.24
C ILE A 71 -9.27 -10.85 25.75
N LEU A 72 -8.30 -10.18 25.12
CA LEU A 72 -7.03 -10.79 24.71
C LEU A 72 -6.14 -11.03 25.92
N VAL A 73 -5.51 -12.20 25.98
CA VAL A 73 -4.45 -12.50 26.94
C VAL A 73 -3.13 -12.54 26.16
N ILE A 74 -2.28 -11.55 26.40
CA ILE A 74 -0.96 -11.44 25.78
C ILE A 74 0.08 -11.93 26.80
N GLN A 75 0.89 -12.91 26.39
CA GLN A 75 1.98 -13.47 27.19
C GLN A 75 3.31 -12.78 26.91
#